data_AF-A0A0B2UR96-F1
#
_entry.id   AF-A0A0B2UR96-F1
#
_cell.length_a   1.000
_cell.length_b   1.000
_cell.length_c   1.000
_cell.angle_alpha   90.00
_cell.angle_beta   90.00
_cell.angle_gamma   90.00
#
_symmetry.space_group_name_H-M   'P 1'
#
loop_
_entity.id
_entity.type
_entity.pdbx_description
1 polymer ?
#
loop_
_entity_poly.entity_id
_entity_poly.type
_entity_poly.pdbx_seq_one_letter_code
_entity_poly.pdbx_strand_id
1 'polypeptide(L)' 'MFQLTAAEILQVINLRPSTEIEVQLIVEECEERLTEEQMTQLVNIVCENLPPRPSSEEPKANAEEGNERMDT' A
#
# COMPACT_ATOMS: atom_id res chain seq x y z
N MET A 1 16.73 6.59 3.77
CA MET A 1 16.50 7.44 2.57
C MET A 1 16.19 6.49 1.42
N PHE A 2 15.06 6.66 0.74
CA PHE A 2 14.72 5.81 -0.40
C PHE A 2 15.55 6.23 -1.62
N GLN A 3 16.19 5.28 -2.29
CA GLN A 3 16.97 5.50 -3.51
C GLN A 3 16.05 5.48 -4.75
N LEU A 4 15.05 6.37 -4.79
CA LEU A 4 14.07 6.47 -5.88
C LEU A 4 14.40 7.65 -6.81
N THR A 5 14.25 7.43 -8.11
CA THR A 5 14.33 8.48 -9.13
C THR A 5 13.04 9.33 -9.13
N ALA A 6 13.12 10.53 -9.70
CA ALA A 6 11.94 11.41 -9.82
C ALA A 6 10.79 10.76 -10.62
N ALA A 7 11.11 9.94 -11.61
CA ALA A 7 10.12 9.21 -12.41
C ALA A 7 9.40 8.13 -11.57
N GLU A 8 10.15 7.36 -10.78
CA GLU A 8 9.60 6.35 -9.87
C GLU A 8 8.73 7.00 -8.80
N ILE A 9 9.17 8.09 -8.18
CA ILE A 9 8.39 8.83 -7.17
C ILE A 9 7.06 9.29 -7.77
N LEU A 10 7.08 9.88 -8.97
CA LEU A 10 5.87 10.32 -9.67
C LEU A 10 4.93 9.14 -9.94
N GLN A 11 5.49 7.99 -10.32
CA GLN A 11 4.74 6.79 -10.67
C GLN A 11 4.14 6.13 -9.42
N VAL A 12 4.85 6.09 -8.29
CA VAL A 12 4.35 5.66 -6.97
C VAL A 12 3.16 6.53 -6.54
N ILE A 13 3.24 7.85 -6.70
CA ILE A 13 2.15 8.76 -6.33
C ILE A 13 0.93 8.60 -7.24
N ASN A 14 1.14 8.44 -8.54
CA ASN A 14 0.04 8.28 -9.51
C ASN A 14 -0.66 6.93 -9.37
N LEU A 15 0.12 5.86 -9.30
CA LEU A 15 -0.40 4.51 -9.22
C LEU A 15 -0.89 4.19 -7.81
N ARG A 16 -0.26 4.67 -6.74
CA ARG A 16 -0.57 4.27 -5.35
C ARG A 16 -0.51 2.76 -5.19
N PRO A 17 0.70 2.18 -5.13
CA PRO A 17 0.87 0.75 -4.87
C PRO A 17 0.34 0.43 -3.46
N SER A 18 -0.53 -0.57 -3.36
CA SER A 18 -1.04 -1.10 -2.09
C SER A 18 -0.32 -2.37 -1.65
N THR A 19 0.54 -2.91 -2.52
CA THR A 19 1.31 -4.14 -2.27
C THR A 19 2.75 -3.97 -2.72
N GLU A 20 3.64 -4.76 -2.12
CA GLU A 20 5.08 -4.74 -2.47
C GLU A 20 5.30 -5.15 -3.92
N ILE A 21 4.51 -6.09 -4.45
CA ILE A 21 4.57 -6.49 -5.86
C ILE A 21 4.31 -5.30 -6.79
N GLU A 22 3.36 -4.41 -6.47
CA GLU A 22 3.15 -3.20 -7.26
C GLU A 22 4.36 -2.26 -7.20
N VAL A 23 5.06 -2.17 -6.06
CA VAL A 23 6.32 -1.41 -5.96
C VAL A 23 7.39 -2.02 -6.86
N GLN A 24 7.51 -3.36 -6.89
CA GLN A 24 8.47 -4.06 -7.76
C GLN A 24 8.20 -3.83 -9.25
N LEU A 25 6.95 -3.57 -9.63
CA LEU A 25 6.58 -3.21 -11.00
C LEU A 25 6.90 -1.76 -11.38
N ILE A 26 7.02 -0.87 -10.38
CA ILE A 26 7.28 0.56 -10.57
C ILE A 26 8.78 0.88 -10.54
N VAL A 27 9.51 0.21 -9.65
CA VAL A 27 10.93 0.47 -9.40
C VAL A 27 11.76 -0.58 -10.13
N GLU A 28 12.63 -0.13 -11.04
CA GLU A 28 13.56 -1.03 -11.72
C GLU A 28 14.64 -1.52 -10.76
N GLU A 29 15.02 -2.80 -10.88
CA GLU A 29 16.02 -3.46 -10.02
C GLU A 29 15.71 -3.28 -8.52
N CYS A 30 14.42 -3.29 -8.17
CA CYS A 30 13.95 -3.00 -6.82
C CYS A 30 14.55 -3.92 -5.75
N GLU A 31 14.81 -5.19 -6.07
CA GLU A 31 15.40 -6.17 -5.16
C GLU A 31 16.87 -5.87 -4.83
N GLU A 32 17.58 -5.16 -5.71
CA GLU A 32 18.97 -4.73 -5.48
C GLU A 32 19.05 -3.32 -4.88
N ARG A 33 18.05 -2.46 -5.12
CA ARG A 33 18.04 -1.05 -4.71
C ARG A 33 17.31 -0.79 -3.40
N LEU A 34 16.33 -1.62 -3.05
CA LEU A 34 15.47 -1.47 -1.87
C LEU A 34 15.50 -2.77 -1.07
N THR A 35 15.49 -2.64 0.25
CA THR A 35 15.27 -3.80 1.13
C THR A 35 13.77 -4.10 1.24
N GLU A 36 13.43 -5.34 1.62
CA GLU A 36 12.03 -5.71 1.90
C GLU A 36 11.39 -4.76 2.93
N GLU A 37 12.12 -4.38 3.98
CA GLU A 37 11.63 -3.42 4.97
C GLU A 37 11.30 -2.05 4.35
N GLN A 38 12.12 -1.59 3.39
CA GLN A 38 11.87 -0.33 2.68
C GLN A 38 10.67 -0.42 1.75
N MET A 39 10.43 -1.58 1.12
CA MET A 39 9.24 -1.80 0.29
C MET A 39 7.98 -1.75 1.15
N THR A 40 7.97 -2.50 2.26
CA THR A 40 6.86 -2.48 3.22
C THR A 40 6.62 -1.06 3.76
N GLN A 41 7.68 -0.34 4.13
CA GLN A 41 7.58 1.05 4.59
C GLN A 41 7.02 1.98 3.50
N LEU A 42 7.43 1.82 2.24
CA LEU A 42 6.94 2.64 1.14
C LEU A 42 5.44 2.45 0.93
N VAL A 43 4.97 1.19 0.92
CA VAL A 43 3.54 0.86 0.82
C VAL A 43 2.76 1.47 1.98
N ASN A 44 3.25 1.35 3.22
CA ASN A 44 2.62 1.95 4.38
C ASN A 44 2.54 3.48 4.26
N ILE A 45 3.63 4.14 3.87
CA ILE A 45 3.66 5.60 3.67
C ILE A 45 2.61 6.02 2.63
N VAL A 46 2.53 5.30 1.51
CA VAL A 46 1.56 5.56 0.45
C VAL A 46 0.12 5.39 0.97
N CYS A 47 -0.18 4.32 1.69
CA CYS A 47 -1.49 4.05 2.27
C CYS A 47 -1.90 5.04 3.38
N GLU A 48 -0.95 5.48 4.21
CA GLU A 48 -1.20 6.43 5.30
C GLU A 48 -1.36 7.88 4.81
N ASN A 49 -0.63 8.27 3.76
CA ASN A 49 -0.60 9.66 3.29
C ASN A 49 -1.53 9.93 2.11
N LEU A 50 -1.83 8.94 1.28
CA LEU A 50 -2.66 9.12 0.09
C LEU A 50 -4.06 8.54 0.33
N PRO A 51 -5.12 9.29 -0.02
CA PRO A 51 -6.47 8.76 0.09
C PRO A 51 -6.67 7.59 -0.87
N PRO A 52 -7.67 6.72 -0.60
CA PRO A 52 -8.01 5.62 -1.49
C PRO A 52 -8.22 6.10 -2.93
N ARG A 53 -7.92 5.23 -3.91
CA ARG A 53 -8.10 5.58 -5.34
C ARG A 53 -9.53 6.09 -5.56
N PRO A 54 -9.72 7.30 -6.14
CA PRO A 54 -11.05 7.80 -6.40
C PRO A 54 -11.65 6.97 -7.54
N SER A 55 -12.41 5.93 -7.16
CA SER A 55 -13.08 4.91 -8.00
C SER A 55 -12.13 4.03 -8.83
N SER A 56 -12.21 2.70 -8.76
CA SER A 56 -13.43 1.89 -8.79
C SER A 56 -13.61 1.01 -7.55
N GLU A 57 -14.81 1.08 -6.99
CA GLU A 57 -15.39 0.29 -5.91
C GLU A 57 -15.04 0.67 -4.45
N GLU A 58 -16.12 1.03 -3.76
CA GLU A 58 -16.26 1.39 -2.35
C GLU A 58 -15.94 0.21 -1.39
N PRO A 59 -15.70 0.49 -0.10
CA PRO A 59 -15.12 -0.46 0.84
C PRO A 59 -16.15 -1.48 1.31
N LYS A 60 -15.80 -2.77 1.27
CA LYS A 60 -16.39 -3.73 2.21
C LYS A 60 -15.70 -3.56 3.56
N ALA A 61 -16.17 -2.58 4.32
CA ALA A 61 -16.08 -2.66 5.76
C ALA A 61 -16.80 -3.93 6.21
N ASN A 62 -16.08 -4.88 6.79
CA ASN A 62 -16.66 -5.75 7.80
C ASN A 62 -15.69 -5.78 8.96
N ALA A 63 -15.90 -4.83 9.87
CA ALA A 63 -15.30 -4.81 11.19
C ALA A 63 -15.71 -6.08 11.96
N GLU A 64 -14.78 -6.56 12.77
CA GLU A 64 -14.89 -7.68 13.69
C GLU A 64 -15.82 -7.40 14.90
N GLU A 65 -16.02 -8.45 15.70
CA GLU A 65 -16.46 -8.51 17.12
C GLU A 65 -17.94 -8.76 17.48
N GLY A 66 -18.17 -9.99 17.98
CA GLY A 66 -18.71 -10.29 19.31
C GLY A 66 -20.10 -9.79 19.71
N ASN A 67 -21.06 -10.71 19.85
CA ASN A 67 -21.98 -10.65 20.99
C ASN A 67 -22.32 -12.05 21.53
N GLU A 68 -22.21 -12.16 22.84
CA GLU A 68 -22.40 -13.34 23.67
C GLU A 68 -23.88 -13.73 23.84
N ARG A 69 -24.08 -15.03 24.12
CA ARG A 69 -25.20 -15.70 24.83
C ARG A 69 -26.50 -14.90 25.09
N MET A 70 -27.63 -15.47 24.65
CA MET A 70 -28.88 -15.36 25.40
C MET A 70 -29.61 -16.72 25.41
N ASP A 71 -29.58 -17.36 26.58
CA ASP A 71 -30.48 -18.44 26.98
C ASP A 71 -31.94 -17.96 26.97
N THR A 72 -32.84 -18.75 26.39
CA THR A 72 -34.26 -18.85 26.79
C THR A 72 -34.75 -20.27 26.55
#